data_AF-A0A497C649-F1
#
_entry.id   AF-A0A497C649-F1
#
_cell.length_a   1.000
_cell.length_b   1.000
_cell.length_c   1.000
_cell.angle_alpha   90.00
_cell.angle_beta   90.00
_cell.angle_gamma   90.00
#
_symmetry.space_group_name_H-M   'P 1'
#
loop_
_entity.id
_entity.type
_entity.pdbx_description
1 polymer ?
#
loop_
_entity_poly.entity_id
_entity_poly.type
_entity_poly.pdbx_seq_one_letter_code
_entity_poly.pdbx_strand_id
1 'polypeptide(L)'
;MKKGYLPYYLTRAIISILFSALVFGLSWVAGVFAAVLFGLFLLYLHSGWFDVNPATPFTPLRRDPRAREIQRKALIAALVCGTTLFVISPYLSNWFLNAETRPIVLPIGIIVYFGVQFFLLSRT
;
A
#
# COMPACT_ATOMS: atom_id res chain seq x y z
N MET A 1 14.65 18.22 -6.11
CA MET A 1 13.44 17.76 -6.82
C MET A 1 13.61 18.02 -8.32
N LYS A 2 13.50 17.01 -9.20
CA LYS A 2 13.52 17.25 -10.65
C LYS A 2 12.23 18.00 -11.02
N LYS A 3 12.34 19.13 -11.73
CA LYS A 3 11.20 20.03 -12.05
C LYS A 3 10.06 19.34 -12.82
N GLY A 4 10.34 18.20 -13.48
CA GLY A 4 9.34 17.41 -14.22
C GLY A 4 8.30 16.66 -13.38
N TYR A 5 8.51 16.50 -12.06
CA TYR A 5 7.57 15.75 -11.20
C TYR A 5 6.49 16.62 -10.52
N LEU A 6 6.48 17.93 -10.79
CA LEU A 6 5.53 18.87 -10.20
C LEU A 6 4.05 18.48 -10.40
N PRO A 7 3.60 18.06 -11.61
CA PRO A 7 2.22 17.65 -11.81
C PRO A 7 1.85 16.37 -11.04
N TYR A 8 2.83 15.48 -10.83
CA TYR A 8 2.64 14.28 -10.03
C TYR A 8 2.42 14.62 -8.55
N TYR A 9 3.22 15.51 -7.97
CA TYR A 9 3.02 15.92 -6.56
C TYR A 9 1.66 16.55 -6.35
N LEU A 10 1.26 17.47 -7.24
CA LEU A 10 -0.01 18.18 -7.11
C LEU A 10 -1.20 17.20 -7.16
N THR A 11 -1.21 16.28 -8.13
CA THR A 11 -2.30 15.31 -8.24
C THR A 11 -2.37 14.36 -7.06
N ARG A 12 -1.23 13.88 -6.55
CA ARG A 12 -1.22 13.01 -5.36
C ARG A 12 -1.60 13.73 -4.08
N ALA A 13 -1.26 15.02 -3.95
CA ALA A 13 -1.73 15.85 -2.84
C ALA A 13 -3.25 16.00 -2.87
N ILE A 14 -3.82 16.37 -4.02
CA ILE A 14 -5.27 16.53 -4.19
C ILE A 14 -6.00 15.21 -3.90
N ILE A 15 -5.54 14.09 -4.48
CA ILE A 15 -6.14 12.77 -4.25
C ILE A 15 -6.09 12.40 -2.76
N SER A 16 -4.97 12.64 -2.09
CA SER A 16 -4.82 12.32 -0.66
C SER A 16 -5.77 13.15 0.19
N ILE A 17 -5.92 14.45 -0.10
CA ILE A 17 -6.84 15.34 0.62
C ILE A 17 -8.29 14.91 0.38
N LEU A 18 -8.70 14.74 -0.88
CA LEU A 18 -10.08 14.36 -1.22
C LEU A 18 -10.47 13.02 -0.61
N PHE A 19 -9.59 12.02 -0.70
CA PHE A 19 -9.85 10.70 -0.12
C PHE A 19 -9.94 10.76 1.41
N SER A 20 -9.05 11.49 2.06
CA SER A 20 -9.06 11.61 3.52
C SER A 20 -10.29 12.36 4.02
N ALA A 21 -10.68 13.44 3.33
CA ALA A 21 -11.90 14.19 3.63
C ALA A 21 -13.17 13.36 3.38
N LEU A 22 -13.17 12.47 2.38
CA LEU A 22 -14.28 11.56 2.13
C LEU A 22 -14.45 10.53 3.26
N VAL A 23 -13.35 9.98 3.78
CA VAL A 23 -13.38 8.93 4.81
C VAL A 23 -13.66 9.50 6.22
N PHE A 24 -13.04 10.62 6.56
CA PHE A 24 -13.06 11.18 7.93
C PHE A 24 -13.77 12.55 8.04
N GLY A 25 -14.40 13.02 6.97
CA GLY A 25 -14.99 14.35 6.90
C GLY A 25 -13.96 15.49 6.95
N LEU A 26 -14.44 16.73 7.15
CA LEU A 26 -13.58 17.90 7.41
C LEU A 26 -13.12 17.91 8.87
N SER A 27 -12.26 16.96 9.23
CA SER A 27 -11.70 16.80 10.58
C SER A 27 -10.18 16.95 10.58
N TRP A 28 -9.60 17.24 11.75
CA TRP A 28 -8.14 17.26 11.91
C TRP A 28 -7.51 15.88 11.60
N VAL A 29 -8.24 14.79 11.87
CA VAL A 29 -7.85 13.41 11.55
C VAL A 29 -7.69 13.24 10.04
N ALA A 30 -8.57 13.83 9.24
CA ALA A 30 -8.45 13.83 7.78
C ALA A 30 -7.15 14.53 7.32
N GLY A 31 -6.73 15.60 8.00
CA GLY A 31 -5.47 16.29 7.72
C GLY A 31 -4.24 15.40 7.97
N VAL A 32 -4.21 14.72 9.11
CA VAL A 32 -3.14 13.76 9.44
C VAL A 32 -3.12 12.60 8.45
N PHE A 33 -4.30 12.04 8.14
CA PHE A 33 -4.41 10.92 7.20
C PHE A 33 -3.97 11.31 5.78
N ALA A 34 -4.32 12.52 5.33
CA ALA A 34 -3.87 13.05 4.04
C ALA A 34 -2.35 13.21 3.99
N ALA A 35 -1.73 13.68 5.08
CA ALA A 35 -0.28 13.81 5.18
C ALA A 35 0.42 12.44 5.12
N VAL A 36 -0.12 11.42 5.81
CA VAL A 36 0.41 10.05 5.77
C VAL A 36 0.30 9.46 4.35
N LEU A 37 -0.87 9.57 3.72
CA LEU A 37 -1.10 9.11 2.34
C LEU A 37 -0.17 9.80 1.35
N PHE A 38 -0.04 11.12 1.45
CA PHE A 38 0.86 11.87 0.59
C PHE A 38 2.32 11.48 0.82
N GLY A 39 2.72 11.31 2.07
CA GLY A 39 4.04 10.81 2.46
C GLY A 39 4.35 9.44 1.85
N LEU A 40 3.38 8.52 1.83
CA LEU A 40 3.50 7.24 1.14
C LEU A 40 3.72 7.43 -0.37
N PHE A 41 2.97 8.32 -1.05
CA PHE A 41 3.21 8.58 -2.46
C PHE A 41 4.61 9.15 -2.75
N LEU A 42 5.13 9.99 -1.84
CA LEU A 42 6.50 10.51 -1.92
C LEU A 42 7.54 9.41 -1.72
N LEU A 43 7.34 8.55 -0.71
CA LEU A 43 8.20 7.40 -0.45
C LEU A 43 8.30 6.52 -1.70
N TYR A 44 7.16 6.19 -2.31
CA TYR A 44 7.13 5.37 -3.53
C TYR A 44 7.85 6.03 -4.70
N LEU A 45 7.67 7.34 -4.91
CA LEU A 45 8.37 8.07 -5.97
C LEU A 45 9.89 8.12 -5.73
N HIS A 46 10.32 8.32 -4.49
CA HIS A 46 11.74 8.51 -4.16
C HIS A 46 12.49 7.23 -3.81
N SER A 47 11.78 6.11 -3.69
CA SER A 47 12.37 4.80 -3.44
C SER A 47 13.24 4.28 -4.58
N GLY A 48 13.14 4.85 -5.78
CA GLY A 48 13.86 4.38 -6.97
C GLY A 48 13.32 3.07 -7.55
N TRP A 49 12.23 2.52 -6.99
CA TRP A 49 11.58 1.30 -7.48
C TRP A 49 10.53 1.55 -8.58
N PHE A 50 10.24 2.82 -8.83
CA PHE A 50 9.16 3.27 -9.68
C PHE A 50 9.57 4.50 -10.47
N ASP A 51 9.15 4.55 -11.73
CA ASP A 51 9.45 5.67 -12.62
C ASP A 51 8.19 6.44 -13.01
N VAL A 52 8.29 7.76 -13.03
CA VAL A 52 7.22 8.61 -13.60
C VAL A 52 7.43 8.66 -15.11
N ASN A 53 6.38 8.36 -15.86
CA ASN A 53 6.38 8.64 -17.29
C ASN A 53 6.25 10.17 -17.50
N PRO A 54 7.28 10.86 -18.04
CA PRO A 54 7.22 12.31 -18.23
C PRO A 54 6.18 12.72 -19.28
N ALA A 55 5.82 11.82 -20.20
CA ALA A 55 4.78 12.07 -21.20
C ALA A 55 3.36 12.04 -20.60
N THR A 56 3.17 11.40 -19.44
CA THR A 56 1.87 11.28 -18.77
C THR A 56 2.01 11.48 -17.26
N PRO A 57 2.33 12.70 -16.78
CA PRO A 57 2.70 12.94 -15.39
C PRO A 57 1.53 12.76 -14.40
N PHE A 58 0.30 12.65 -14.89
CA PHE A 58 -0.91 12.39 -14.10
C PHE A 58 -1.17 10.90 -13.86
N THR A 59 -0.54 10.02 -14.64
CA THR A 59 -0.75 8.57 -14.50
C THR A 59 -0.06 8.01 -13.26
N PRO A 60 -0.51 6.85 -12.73
CA PRO A 60 0.22 6.14 -11.68
C PRO A 60 1.67 5.90 -12.06
N LEU A 61 2.53 5.77 -11.05
CA LEU A 61 3.93 5.46 -11.29
C LEU A 61 4.07 4.17 -12.09
N ARG A 62 4.91 4.20 -13.11
CA ARG A 62 5.23 3.02 -13.90
C ARG A 62 6.11 2.10 -13.06
N ARG A 63 5.71 0.84 -12.98
CA ARG A 63 6.51 -0.21 -12.36
C ARG A 63 7.53 -0.72 -13.35
N ASP A 64 8.77 -0.79 -12.91
CA ASP A 64 9.80 -1.53 -13.63
C ASP A 64 9.42 -3.01 -13.76
N PRO A 65 9.93 -3.73 -14.77
CA PRO A 65 9.70 -5.16 -14.92
C PRO A 65 9.99 -5.95 -13.63
N ARG A 66 11.07 -5.58 -12.93
CA ARG A 66 11.43 -6.14 -11.62
C ARG A 66 10.39 -5.85 -10.54
N ALA A 67 9.94 -4.59 -10.42
CA ALA A 67 8.94 -4.22 -9.43
C ALA A 67 7.61 -4.97 -9.64
N ARG A 68 7.24 -5.25 -10.90
CA ARG A 68 6.09 -6.12 -11.24
C ARG A 68 6.29 -7.56 -10.77
N GLU A 69 7.47 -8.12 -10.96
CA GLU A 69 7.76 -9.50 -10.51
C GLU A 69 7.74 -9.60 -8.98
N ILE A 70 8.35 -8.64 -8.28
CA ILE A 70 8.32 -8.58 -6.81
C ILE A 70 6.89 -8.42 -6.31
N GLN A 71 6.10 -7.57 -6.95
CA GLN A 71 4.69 -7.41 -6.61
C GLN A 71 3.92 -8.72 -6.76
N ARG A 72 4.17 -9.49 -7.82
CA ARG A 72 3.56 -10.81 -8.01
C ARG A 72 3.94 -11.76 -6.87
N LYS A 73 5.22 -11.80 -6.49
CA LYS A 73 5.70 -12.63 -5.36
C LYS A 73 5.05 -12.22 -4.04
N ALA A 74 4.97 -10.92 -3.77
CA ALA A 74 4.32 -10.37 -2.59
C ALA A 74 2.82 -10.68 -2.56
N LEU A 75 2.13 -10.59 -3.70
CA LEU A 75 0.72 -10.94 -3.81
C LEU A 75 0.47 -12.43 -3.56
N ILE A 76 1.31 -13.31 -4.13
CA ILE A 76 1.22 -14.75 -3.89
C ILE A 76 1.43 -15.04 -2.39
N ALA A 77 2.45 -14.45 -1.78
CA ALA A 77 2.72 -14.62 -0.35
C ALA A 77 1.55 -14.16 0.53
N ALA A 78 0.98 -12.98 0.23
CA ALA A 78 -0.18 -12.46 0.93
C ALA A 78 -1.43 -13.33 0.75
N LEU A 79 -1.67 -13.83 -0.46
CA LEU A 79 -2.81 -14.70 -0.76
C LEU A 79 -2.67 -16.06 -0.05
N VAL A 80 -1.49 -16.68 -0.12
CA VAL A 80 -1.22 -17.95 0.56
C VAL A 80 -1.37 -17.76 2.07
N CYS A 81 -0.71 -16.75 2.64
CA CYS A 81 -0.78 -16.49 4.07
C CYS A 81 -2.22 -16.17 4.53
N GLY A 82 -2.92 -15.29 3.82
CA GLY A 82 -4.30 -14.90 4.14
C GLY A 82 -5.29 -16.07 4.02
N THR A 83 -5.22 -16.85 2.95
CA THR A 83 -6.12 -18.01 2.77
C THR A 83 -5.83 -19.13 3.77
N THR A 84 -4.55 -19.43 4.03
CA THR A 84 -4.14 -20.40 5.05
C THR A 84 -4.63 -19.97 6.43
N LEU A 85 -4.44 -18.70 6.82
CA LEU A 85 -4.93 -18.18 8.10
C LEU A 85 -6.45 -18.22 8.18
N PHE A 86 -7.15 -17.88 7.11
CA PHE A 86 -8.62 -17.95 7.06
C PHE A 86 -9.12 -19.38 7.30
N VAL A 87 -8.55 -20.36 6.59
CA VAL A 87 -8.95 -21.78 6.67
C VAL A 87 -8.59 -22.40 8.03
N ILE A 88 -7.45 -22.05 8.61
CA ILE A 88 -6.98 -22.62 9.88
C ILE A 88 -7.63 -21.92 11.09
N SER A 89 -8.08 -20.66 10.95
CA SER A 89 -8.68 -19.89 12.04
C SER A 89 -9.79 -20.60 12.84
N PRO A 90 -10.71 -21.39 12.26
CA PRO A 90 -11.75 -22.09 13.03
C PRO A 90 -11.20 -23.21 13.91
N TYR A 91 -10.04 -23.77 13.57
CA TYR A 91 -9.38 -24.83 14.34
C TYR A 91 -8.48 -24.26 15.45
N LEU A 92 -8.11 -22.98 15.35
CA LEU A 92 -7.35 -22.23 16.36
C LEU A 92 -8.24 -21.56 17.42
N SER A 93 -9.57 -21.69 17.32
CA SER A 93 -10.53 -20.95 18.15
C SER A 93 -10.46 -21.29 19.64
N ASN A 94 -9.81 -22.40 19.99
CA ASN A 94 -9.64 -22.81 21.40
C ASN A 94 -8.43 -22.14 22.09
N TRP A 95 -7.54 -21.46 21.35
CA TRP A 95 -6.33 -20.86 21.91
C TRP A 95 -6.35 -19.33 21.93
N PHE A 96 -6.81 -18.65 20.86
CA PHE A 96 -6.72 -17.16 20.80
C PHE A 96 -7.74 -16.45 19.89
N LEU A 97 -8.46 -17.15 19.00
CA LEU A 97 -9.24 -16.51 17.92
C LEU A 97 -10.73 -16.89 17.99
N ASN A 98 -11.53 -16.08 18.70
CA ASN A 98 -13.00 -16.18 18.63
C ASN A 98 -13.49 -15.91 17.20
N ALA A 99 -14.68 -16.41 16.83
CA ALA A 99 -15.25 -16.23 15.48
C ALA A 99 -15.33 -14.74 15.04
N GLU A 100 -15.41 -13.82 16.01
CA GLU A 100 -15.40 -12.37 15.77
C GLU A 100 -14.03 -11.79 15.37
N THR A 101 -12.95 -12.53 15.54
CA THR A 101 -11.58 -12.12 15.15
C THR A 101 -11.22 -12.47 13.71
N ARG A 102 -12.10 -13.18 12.98
CA ARG A 102 -11.91 -13.52 11.54
C ARG A 102 -11.64 -12.31 10.64
N PRO A 103 -12.21 -11.11 10.86
CA PRO A 103 -11.88 -9.92 10.06
C PRO A 103 -10.41 -9.49 10.14
N ILE A 104 -9.63 -9.94 11.15
CA ILE A 104 -8.20 -9.63 11.30
C ILE A 104 -7.33 -10.33 10.24
N VAL A 105 -7.83 -11.36 9.58
CA VAL A 105 -7.07 -12.07 8.53
C VAL A 105 -6.75 -11.15 7.34
N LEU A 106 -7.67 -10.24 6.99
CA LEU A 106 -7.47 -9.26 5.93
C LEU A 106 -6.32 -8.27 6.20
N PRO A 107 -6.27 -7.55 7.34
CA PRO A 107 -5.15 -6.67 7.65
C PRO A 107 -3.83 -7.45 7.77
N ILE A 108 -3.82 -8.70 8.24
CA ILE A 108 -2.62 -9.53 8.21
C ILE A 108 -2.14 -9.75 6.77
N GLY A 109 -3.05 -10.10 5.84
CA GLY A 109 -2.72 -10.24 4.43
C GLY A 109 -2.13 -8.96 3.82
N ILE A 110 -2.68 -7.79 4.17
CA ILE A 110 -2.16 -6.48 3.76
C ILE A 110 -0.74 -6.26 4.30
N ILE A 111 -0.51 -6.55 5.58
CA ILE A 111 0.81 -6.43 6.22
C ILE A 111 1.83 -7.34 5.53
N VAL A 112 1.46 -8.60 5.24
CA VAL A 112 2.34 -9.55 4.54
C VAL A 112 2.66 -9.07 3.14
N TYR A 113 1.66 -8.57 2.40
CA TYR A 113 1.86 -8.03 1.06
C TYR A 113 2.91 -6.90 1.08
N PHE A 114 2.70 -5.88 1.90
CA PHE A 114 3.61 -4.75 1.97
C PHE A 114 4.97 -5.15 2.55
N GLY A 115 5.00 -5.98 3.59
CA GLY A 115 6.24 -6.46 4.22
C GLY A 115 7.13 -7.23 3.24
N VAL A 116 6.56 -8.21 2.51
CA VAL A 116 7.30 -8.96 1.49
C VAL A 116 7.71 -8.06 0.33
N GLN A 117 6.83 -7.15 -0.12
CA GLN A 117 7.15 -6.22 -1.19
C GLN A 117 8.34 -5.33 -0.82
N PHE A 118 8.32 -4.69 0.36
CA PHE A 118 9.40 -3.80 0.80
C PHE A 118 10.69 -4.58 1.09
N PHE A 119 10.61 -5.77 1.67
CA PHE A 119 11.77 -6.61 1.94
C PHE A 119 12.50 -7.05 0.65
N LEU A 120 11.76 -7.43 -0.38
CA LEU A 120 12.35 -7.82 -1.67
C LEU A 120 12.87 -6.63 -2.47
N LEU A 121 12.28 -5.45 -2.28
CA LEU A 121 12.74 -4.21 -2.91
C LEU A 121 13.97 -3.61 -2.21
N SER A 122 14.13 -3.82 -0.90
CA SER A 122 15.27 -3.30 -0.12
C SER A 122 16.55 -4.12 -0.22
N ARG A 123 16.49 -5.39 -0.66
CA ARG A 123 17.67 -6.26 -0.86
C ARG A 123 18.47 -5.92 -2.13
N THR A 124 18.56 -4.65 -2.47
CA THR A 124 19.25 -4.14 -3.67
C THR A 124 20.31 -3.14 -3.27
#